data_AF-A0A1B7VXP1-F1
#
_entry.id   AF-A0A1B7VXP1-F1
#
_cell.length_a   1.000
_cell.length_b   1.000
_cell.length_c   1.000
_cell.angle_alpha   90.00
_cell.angle_beta   90.00
_cell.angle_gamma   90.00
#
_symmetry.space_group_name_H-M   'P 1'
#
loop_
_entity.id
_entity.type
_entity.pdbx_description
1 polymer ?
#
loop_
_entity_poly.entity_id
_entity_poly.type
_entity_poly.pdbx_seq_one_letter_code
_entity_poly.pdbx_strand_id
1 'polypeptide(L)'
;MLKTLSNCTTILIVDDNPINLKLLDYILREAGYTVKMEINGLNVRKQVHASIPDLIMLDIILPDISGFEVCEQLQADPLTQGIPIIFMTALADTVDKVKGLSLGAVDYITKPFQKEELLARVRTHLHLKKLIRSLETQNQELRQLTQRNEDLENRVAERTAALKQSLEKEKELNQLKSRFIAMASHEFRTPLAIISSSSGILQKFSHRLTEDRKQEHLKTIQNTIKHITQILDDVLMINRVEVDKIELHLEALDIIDFCQHLTAEIEASYNQHKIDFSVDLEAEIISNSLIIQFDQKLLRQIITNLLTNAIKYSPEHNLVKFSLNQENNQVIFKVIDSGIGIPEVDKANLFTSFHRASNVGNIAGTGLGLSIVKKCVDLHKGEIRIDSQLGKGTTVTVTIPYRRLNQA
;
A
#
# COMPACT_ATOMS: atom_id res chain seq x y z
N MET A 1 -1.21 26.36 40.95
CA MET A 1 -1.66 27.64 41.54
C MET A 1 -2.17 28.52 40.39
N LEU A 2 -3.42 28.29 39.95
CA LEU A 2 -4.03 28.98 38.81
C LEU A 2 -5.00 30.03 39.36
N LYS A 3 -4.76 31.30 38.99
CA LYS A 3 -5.56 32.48 39.34
C LYS A 3 -7.02 32.23 38.96
N THR A 4 -7.91 32.22 39.95
CA THR A 4 -9.36 32.31 39.80
C THR A 4 -9.69 33.66 39.16
N LEU A 5 -10.04 33.65 37.87
CA LEU A 5 -10.78 34.75 37.26
C LEU A 5 -12.15 34.81 37.94
N SER A 6 -12.32 35.75 38.87
CA SER A 6 -13.60 36.08 39.47
C SER A 6 -14.53 36.61 38.39
N ASN A 7 -15.26 35.74 37.69
CA ASN A 7 -16.37 36.17 36.84
C ASN A 7 -17.40 36.84 37.75
N CYS A 8 -17.40 38.17 37.77
CA CYS A 8 -18.34 38.97 38.53
C CYS A 8 -19.71 38.84 37.86
N THR A 9 -20.58 38.00 38.43
CA THR A 9 -21.95 37.81 37.94
C THR A 9 -22.69 39.13 37.96
N THR A 10 -23.15 39.58 36.78
CA THR A 10 -23.75 40.89 36.60
C THR A 10 -25.27 40.78 36.51
N ILE A 11 -26.00 41.53 37.35
CA ILE A 11 -27.46 41.59 37.33
C ILE A 11 -27.88 42.98 36.89
N LEU A 12 -28.77 43.05 35.89
CA LEU A 12 -29.40 44.30 35.49
C LEU A 12 -30.76 44.42 36.19
N ILE A 13 -30.99 45.53 36.86
CA ILE A 13 -32.25 45.86 37.51
C ILE A 13 -32.89 47.01 36.73
N VAL A 14 -34.17 46.85 36.36
CA VAL A 14 -34.96 47.83 35.64
C VAL A 14 -36.20 48.15 36.46
N ASP A 15 -36.28 49.36 37.01
CA ASP A 15 -37.40 49.83 37.84
C ASP A 15 -37.44 51.36 37.78
N ASP A 16 -38.62 51.95 37.61
CA ASP A 16 -38.78 53.40 37.49
C ASP A 16 -38.68 54.13 38.84
N ASN A 17 -38.79 53.40 39.94
CA ASN A 17 -38.72 53.92 41.29
C ASN A 17 -37.27 53.87 41.84
N PRO A 18 -36.63 55.03 42.08
CA PRO A 18 -35.26 55.08 42.59
C PRO A 18 -35.06 54.43 43.97
N ILE A 19 -36.12 54.31 44.77
CA ILE A 19 -36.07 53.65 46.08
C ILE A 19 -35.91 52.14 45.91
N ASN A 20 -36.69 51.53 45.00
CA ASN A 20 -36.61 50.11 44.68
C ASN A 20 -35.23 49.76 44.12
N LEU A 21 -34.72 50.56 43.18
CA LEU A 21 -33.38 50.39 42.62
C LEU A 21 -32.29 50.38 43.68
N LYS A 22 -32.31 51.36 44.62
CA LYS A 22 -31.34 51.42 45.72
C LYS A 22 -31.44 50.23 46.67
N LEU A 23 -32.66 49.79 46.99
CA LEU A 23 -32.88 48.64 47.86
C LEU A 23 -32.35 47.35 47.22
N LEU A 24 -32.67 47.12 45.96
CA LEU A 24 -32.24 45.94 45.19
C LEU A 24 -30.72 45.95 44.96
N ASP A 25 -30.15 47.11 44.66
CA ASP A 25 -28.70 47.30 44.53
C ASP A 25 -27.98 46.95 45.84
N TYR A 26 -28.48 47.43 46.99
CA TYR A 26 -27.94 47.08 48.30
C TYR A 26 -27.99 45.56 48.56
N ILE A 27 -29.16 44.93 48.39
CA ILE A 27 -29.35 43.49 48.66
C ILE A 27 -28.44 42.63 47.77
N LEU A 28 -28.37 42.94 46.47
CA LEU A 28 -27.64 42.14 45.50
C LEU A 28 -26.12 42.35 45.59
N ARG A 29 -25.65 43.59 45.84
CA ARG A 29 -24.22 43.84 46.08
C ARG A 29 -23.73 43.22 47.38
N GLU A 30 -24.54 43.24 48.44
CA GLU A 30 -24.24 42.56 49.71
C GLU A 30 -24.08 41.05 49.49
N ALA A 31 -24.86 40.47 48.58
CA ALA A 31 -24.74 39.07 48.18
C ALA A 31 -23.58 38.77 47.19
N GLY A 32 -22.79 39.78 46.81
CA GLY A 32 -21.60 39.65 45.97
C GLY A 32 -21.83 39.79 44.46
N TYR A 33 -23.00 40.27 44.02
CA TYR A 33 -23.29 40.50 42.61
C TYR A 33 -22.85 41.88 42.15
N THR A 34 -22.46 41.99 40.88
CA THR A 34 -22.29 43.29 40.22
C THR A 34 -23.65 43.75 39.72
N VAL A 35 -24.08 44.93 40.16
CA VAL A 35 -25.40 45.45 39.81
C VAL A 35 -25.29 46.59 38.81
N LYS A 36 -26.13 46.53 37.77
CA LYS A 36 -26.43 47.63 36.86
C LYS A 36 -27.88 48.03 37.05
N MET A 37 -28.16 49.32 36.93
CA MET A 37 -29.50 49.88 37.11
C MET A 37 -29.92 50.63 35.85
N GLU A 38 -31.21 50.58 35.54
CA GLU A 38 -31.86 51.35 34.49
C GLU A 38 -33.28 51.74 34.95
N ILE A 39 -33.73 52.92 34.55
CA ILE A 39 -35.05 53.47 34.92
C ILE A 39 -36.01 53.48 33.73
N ASN A 40 -35.49 53.43 32.50
CA ASN A 40 -36.28 53.51 31.27
C ASN A 40 -36.22 52.19 30.48
N GLY A 41 -37.39 51.61 30.16
CA GLY A 41 -37.48 50.36 29.41
C GLY A 41 -36.89 50.44 28.00
N LEU A 42 -37.00 51.58 27.33
CA LEU A 42 -36.45 51.81 25.98
C LEU A 42 -34.92 51.77 25.94
N ASN A 43 -34.24 52.02 27.06
CA ASN A 43 -32.78 51.97 27.16
C ASN A 43 -32.24 50.58 27.47
N VAL A 44 -33.07 49.68 28.02
CA VAL A 44 -32.67 48.32 28.45
C VAL A 44 -31.98 47.57 27.32
N ARG A 45 -32.57 47.58 26.12
CA ARG A 45 -31.99 46.88 24.96
C ARG A 45 -30.58 47.40 24.65
N LYS A 46 -30.40 48.72 24.57
CA LYS A 46 -29.09 49.34 24.29
C LYS A 46 -28.07 48.95 25.35
N GLN A 47 -28.48 48.93 26.61
CA GLN A 47 -27.59 48.61 27.74
C GLN A 47 -27.19 47.13 27.76
N VAL A 48 -28.13 46.22 27.50
CA VAL A 48 -27.88 44.77 27.40
C VAL A 48 -26.92 44.46 26.24
N HIS A 49 -27.06 45.16 25.11
CA HIS A 49 -26.15 45.01 23.97
C HIS A 49 -24.74 45.54 24.28
N ALA A 50 -24.63 46.61 25.04
CA ALA A 50 -23.33 47.15 25.47
C ALA A 50 -22.63 46.21 26.46
N SER A 51 -23.38 45.46 27.27
CA SER A 51 -22.85 44.49 28.22
C SER A 51 -23.93 43.50 28.64
N ILE A 52 -23.79 42.26 28.18
CA ILE A 52 -24.73 41.18 28.44
C ILE A 52 -24.73 40.84 29.95
N PRO A 53 -25.85 41.03 30.67
CA PRO A 53 -25.97 40.62 32.06
C PRO A 53 -26.22 39.10 32.19
N ASP A 54 -25.95 38.58 33.38
CA ASP A 54 -26.22 37.18 33.72
C ASP A 54 -27.69 36.93 34.04
N LEU A 55 -28.41 37.94 34.54
CA LEU A 55 -29.84 37.92 34.88
C LEU A 55 -30.41 39.34 34.81
N ILE A 56 -31.69 39.47 34.44
CA ILE A 56 -32.42 40.74 34.44
C ILE A 56 -33.58 40.66 35.43
N MET A 57 -33.66 41.65 36.32
CA MET A 57 -34.83 41.90 37.17
C MET A 57 -35.60 43.07 36.56
N LEU A 58 -36.82 42.83 36.08
CA LEU A 58 -37.55 43.76 35.23
C LEU A 58 -38.91 44.12 35.83
N ASP A 59 -39.14 45.39 36.11
CA ASP A 59 -40.47 45.85 36.50
C ASP A 59 -41.45 45.73 35.33
N ILE A 60 -42.69 45.36 35.63
CA ILE A 60 -43.73 45.21 34.60
C ILE A 60 -44.24 46.59 34.13
N ILE A 61 -44.33 47.54 35.06
CA ILE A 61 -44.80 48.89 34.81
C ILE A 61 -43.59 49.80 34.74
N LEU A 62 -43.31 50.36 33.57
CA LEU A 62 -42.25 51.36 33.35
C LEU A 62 -42.89 52.59 32.67
N PRO A 63 -42.26 53.78 32.77
CA PRO A 63 -42.84 55.04 32.30
C PRO A 63 -43.00 55.12 30.77
N ASP A 64 -42.20 54.39 30.01
CA ASP A 64 -42.04 54.53 28.56
C ASP A 64 -42.56 53.33 27.75
N ILE A 65 -42.37 52.11 28.23
CA ILE A 65 -42.76 50.87 27.55
C ILE A 65 -43.11 49.79 28.59
N SER A 66 -43.99 48.83 28.31
CA SER A 66 -44.26 47.78 29.31
C SER A 66 -43.06 46.84 29.47
N GLY A 67 -42.79 46.37 30.70
CA GLY A 67 -41.79 45.33 30.94
C GLY A 67 -42.05 44.04 30.14
N PHE A 68 -43.31 43.75 29.81
CA PHE A 68 -43.65 42.64 28.91
C PHE A 68 -43.09 42.83 27.50
N GLU A 69 -43.19 44.05 26.95
CA GLU A 69 -42.67 44.39 25.63
C GLU A 69 -41.15 44.40 25.61
N VAL A 70 -40.50 44.83 26.71
CA VAL A 70 -39.04 44.69 26.87
C VAL A 70 -38.62 43.23 26.89
N CYS A 71 -39.32 42.36 27.62
CA CYS A 71 -39.05 40.92 27.64
C CYS A 71 -39.19 40.30 26.25
N GLU A 72 -40.28 40.60 25.53
CA GLU A 72 -40.50 40.12 24.16
C GLU A 72 -39.38 40.56 23.22
N GLN A 73 -38.95 41.83 23.28
CA GLN A 73 -37.83 42.33 22.49
C GLN A 73 -36.51 41.61 22.79
N LEU A 74 -36.24 41.28 24.06
CA LEU A 74 -35.04 40.56 24.46
C LEU A 74 -35.10 39.07 24.10
N GLN A 75 -36.27 38.44 24.15
CA GLN A 75 -36.47 37.04 23.76
C GLN A 75 -36.45 36.84 22.25
N ALA A 76 -36.82 37.86 21.46
CA ALA A 76 -36.74 37.83 20.01
C ALA A 76 -35.31 37.97 19.46
N ASP A 77 -34.35 38.42 20.28
CA ASP A 77 -32.98 38.66 19.87
C ASP A 77 -32.06 37.49 20.28
N PRO A 78 -31.42 36.78 19.33
CA PRO A 78 -30.56 35.62 19.61
C PRO A 78 -29.41 35.90 20.59
N LEU A 79 -28.95 37.15 20.69
CA LEU A 79 -27.88 37.53 21.62
C LEU A 79 -28.37 37.66 23.06
N THR A 80 -29.66 37.90 23.27
CA THR A 80 -30.23 38.21 24.59
C THR A 80 -31.29 37.20 25.06
N GLN A 81 -31.78 36.33 24.17
CA GLN A 81 -32.80 35.32 24.46
C GLN A 81 -32.38 34.36 25.59
N GLY A 82 -31.09 34.05 25.71
CA GLY A 82 -30.55 33.16 26.75
C GLY A 82 -30.40 33.80 28.14
N ILE A 83 -30.83 35.05 28.33
CA ILE A 83 -30.73 35.75 29.63
C ILE A 83 -32.00 35.46 30.45
N PRO A 84 -31.89 34.92 31.67
CA PRO A 84 -33.05 34.75 32.55
C PRO A 84 -33.62 36.11 32.96
N ILE A 85 -34.90 36.32 32.70
CA ILE A 85 -35.66 37.51 33.09
C ILE A 85 -36.60 37.14 34.24
N ILE A 86 -36.46 37.83 35.37
CA ILE A 86 -37.36 37.74 36.53
C ILE A 86 -38.18 39.03 36.57
N PHE A 87 -39.50 38.92 36.44
CA PHE A 87 -40.38 40.07 36.55
C PHE A 87 -40.52 40.55 38.00
N MET A 88 -40.70 41.86 38.21
CA MET A 88 -41.08 42.45 39.48
C MET A 88 -42.51 42.99 39.35
N THR A 89 -43.42 42.62 40.25
CA THR A 89 -44.85 42.97 40.15
C THR A 89 -45.41 43.47 41.48
N ALA A 90 -46.35 44.43 41.42
CA ALA A 90 -46.92 45.09 42.61
C ALA A 90 -48.09 44.34 43.27
N LEU A 91 -48.71 43.33 42.64
CA LEU A 91 -49.82 42.55 43.22
C LEU A 91 -50.00 41.18 42.54
N ALA A 92 -50.61 40.24 43.27
CA ALA A 92 -50.69 38.82 42.95
C ALA A 92 -51.79 38.44 41.92
N ASP A 93 -52.04 39.28 40.91
CA ASP A 93 -52.99 38.89 39.85
C ASP A 93 -52.39 37.76 39.01
N THR A 94 -53.09 36.63 38.98
CA THR A 94 -52.69 35.41 38.26
C THR A 94 -52.52 35.66 36.76
N VAL A 95 -53.21 36.67 36.22
CA VAL A 95 -53.16 37.07 34.80
C VAL A 95 -51.78 37.57 34.40
N ASP A 96 -51.14 38.43 35.21
CA ASP A 96 -49.81 38.98 34.90
C ASP A 96 -48.70 37.94 35.01
N LYS A 97 -48.85 36.98 35.93
CA LYS A 97 -47.90 35.88 36.12
C LYS A 97 -47.92 34.91 34.95
N VAL A 98 -49.12 34.52 34.50
CA VAL A 98 -49.28 33.63 33.34
C VAL A 98 -48.79 34.31 32.07
N LYS A 99 -49.11 35.60 31.89
CA LYS A 99 -48.64 36.39 30.75
C LYS A 99 -47.12 36.50 30.72
N GLY A 100 -46.48 36.83 31.84
CA GLY A 100 -45.02 36.95 31.91
C GLY A 100 -44.27 35.67 31.58
N LEU A 101 -44.71 34.53 32.12
CA LEU A 101 -44.11 33.22 31.81
C LEU A 101 -44.33 32.83 30.34
N SER A 102 -45.50 33.13 29.77
CA SER A 102 -45.76 32.85 28.35
C SER A 102 -44.90 33.67 27.37
N LEU A 103 -44.41 34.83 27.82
CA LEU A 103 -43.51 35.73 27.07
C LEU A 103 -42.03 35.40 27.24
N GLY A 104 -41.69 34.30 27.92
CA GLY A 104 -40.31 33.82 28.06
C GLY A 104 -39.57 34.29 29.32
N ALA A 105 -40.25 34.95 30.28
CA ALA A 105 -39.65 35.15 31.59
C ALA A 105 -39.54 33.83 32.34
N VAL A 106 -38.48 33.68 33.13
CA VAL A 106 -38.20 32.45 33.88
C VAL A 106 -38.87 32.45 35.25
N ASP A 107 -39.25 33.63 35.75
CA ASP A 107 -39.85 33.81 37.08
C ASP A 107 -40.46 35.21 37.29
N TYR A 108 -41.06 35.42 38.46
CA TYR A 108 -41.50 36.72 38.95
C TYR A 108 -41.24 36.88 40.45
N ILE A 109 -41.15 38.11 40.96
CA ILE A 109 -41.04 38.47 42.37
C ILE A 109 -42.10 39.54 42.67
N THR A 110 -42.84 39.37 43.76
CA THR A 110 -43.84 40.35 44.20
C THR A 110 -43.20 41.43 45.08
N LYS A 111 -43.62 42.69 44.89
CA LYS A 111 -43.32 43.84 45.76
C LYS A 111 -44.33 43.86 46.93
N PRO A 112 -43.94 44.18 48.17
CA PRO A 112 -42.59 44.55 48.62
C PRO A 112 -41.63 43.35 48.69
N PHE A 113 -40.36 43.59 48.37
CA PHE A 113 -39.35 42.53 48.26
C PHE A 113 -38.94 41.96 49.62
N GLN A 114 -38.94 40.63 49.74
CA GLN A 114 -38.28 39.90 50.83
C GLN A 114 -36.87 39.49 50.40
N LYS A 115 -35.86 39.81 51.22
CA LYS A 115 -34.43 39.59 50.89
C LYS A 115 -34.15 38.11 50.58
N GLU A 116 -34.65 37.21 51.41
CA GLU A 116 -34.42 35.77 51.31
C GLU A 116 -35.06 35.19 50.05
N GLU A 117 -36.31 35.58 49.76
CA GLU A 117 -37.02 35.14 48.56
C GLU A 117 -36.32 35.60 47.29
N LEU A 118 -35.97 36.89 47.23
CA LEU A 118 -35.29 37.48 46.07
C LEU A 118 -33.97 36.78 45.78
N LEU A 119 -33.13 36.61 46.81
CA LEU A 119 -31.83 35.96 46.66
C LEU A 119 -31.98 34.48 46.29
N ALA A 120 -33.00 33.77 46.82
CA ALA A 120 -33.26 32.38 46.46
C ALA A 120 -33.61 32.24 44.98
N ARG A 121 -34.52 33.07 44.46
CA ARG A 121 -34.91 33.03 43.03
C ARG A 121 -33.75 33.41 42.11
N VAL A 122 -33.03 34.49 42.42
CA VAL A 122 -31.84 34.92 41.67
C VAL A 122 -30.77 33.81 41.62
N ARG A 123 -30.43 33.20 42.77
CA ARG A 123 -29.45 32.10 42.83
C ARG A 123 -29.89 30.90 42.01
N THR A 124 -31.17 30.55 42.06
CA THR A 124 -31.72 29.39 41.35
C THR A 124 -31.54 29.55 39.84
N HIS A 125 -31.97 30.69 39.28
CA HIS A 125 -31.91 30.93 37.84
C HIS A 125 -30.48 31.13 37.33
N LEU A 126 -29.61 31.76 38.12
CA LEU A 126 -28.18 31.82 37.80
C LEU A 126 -27.52 30.44 37.81
N HIS A 127 -27.89 29.57 38.76
CA HIS A 127 -27.38 28.20 38.82
C HIS A 127 -27.85 27.37 37.63
N LEU A 128 -29.13 27.43 37.29
CA LEU A 128 -29.70 26.75 36.12
C LEU A 128 -29.01 27.18 34.82
N LYS A 129 -28.82 28.49 34.61
CA LYS A 129 -28.08 29.01 33.44
C LYS A 129 -26.67 28.42 33.35
N LYS A 130 -25.97 28.31 34.48
CA LYS A 130 -24.62 27.75 34.55
C LYS A 130 -24.60 26.25 34.23
N LEU A 131 -25.57 25.49 34.72
CA LEU A 131 -25.72 24.06 34.43
C LEU A 131 -26.01 23.80 32.95
N ILE A 132 -26.94 24.54 32.35
CA ILE A 132 -27.28 24.43 30.92
C ILE A 132 -26.03 24.68 30.07
N ARG A 133 -25.30 25.77 30.34
CA ARG A 133 -24.06 26.10 29.63
C ARG A 133 -22.98 25.01 29.78
N SER A 134 -22.86 24.42 30.98
CA SER A 134 -21.93 23.31 31.23
C SER A 134 -22.32 22.07 30.42
N LEU A 135 -23.61 21.71 30.43
CA LEU A 135 -24.14 20.56 29.70
C LEU A 135 -23.96 20.72 28.19
N GLU A 136 -24.21 21.90 27.65
CA GLU A 136 -23.97 22.21 26.24
C GLU A 136 -22.50 22.04 25.87
N THR A 137 -21.60 22.53 26.71
CA THR A 137 -20.15 22.40 26.51
C THR A 137 -19.73 20.93 26.52
N GLN A 138 -20.20 20.15 27.50
CA GLN A 138 -19.90 18.71 27.61
C GLN A 138 -20.47 17.92 26.43
N ASN A 139 -21.68 18.26 25.96
CA ASN A 139 -22.27 17.62 24.78
C ASN A 139 -21.48 17.93 23.51
N GLN A 140 -20.96 19.14 23.36
CA GLN A 140 -20.09 19.48 22.23
C GLN A 140 -18.77 18.71 22.29
N GLU A 141 -18.13 18.61 23.46
CA GLU A 141 -16.90 17.83 23.65
C GLU A 141 -17.12 16.34 23.38
N LEU A 142 -18.22 15.77 23.88
CA LEU A 142 -18.57 14.38 23.64
C LEU A 142 -18.75 14.10 22.14
N ARG A 143 -19.45 14.98 21.40
CA ARG A 143 -19.59 14.84 19.94
C ARG A 143 -18.25 14.86 19.22
N GLN A 144 -17.34 15.74 19.62
CA GLN A 144 -15.99 15.78 19.06
C GLN A 144 -15.20 14.51 19.35
N LEU A 145 -15.31 13.96 20.58
CA LEU A 145 -14.66 12.71 20.95
C LEU A 145 -15.19 11.53 20.15
N THR A 146 -16.52 11.42 19.99
CA THR A 146 -17.13 10.35 19.19
C THR A 146 -16.66 10.41 17.74
N GLN A 147 -16.67 11.61 17.13
CA GLN A 147 -16.19 11.78 15.76
C GLN A 147 -14.70 11.42 15.60
N ARG A 148 -13.86 11.78 16.58
CA ARG A 148 -12.43 11.40 16.58
C ARG A 148 -12.23 9.89 16.75
N ASN A 149 -13.03 9.24 17.58
CA ASN A 149 -12.95 7.79 17.76
C ASN A 149 -13.34 7.06 16.48
N GLU A 150 -14.40 7.49 15.79
CA GLU A 150 -14.78 6.92 14.49
C GLU A 150 -13.68 7.09 13.43
N ASP A 151 -13.04 8.27 13.35
CA ASP A 151 -11.88 8.47 12.47
C ASP A 151 -10.70 7.55 12.82
N LEU A 152 -10.40 7.41 14.11
CA LEU A 152 -9.33 6.52 14.58
C LEU A 152 -9.63 5.06 14.27
N GLU A 153 -10.86 4.60 14.48
CA GLU A 153 -11.28 3.24 14.15
C GLU A 153 -11.13 2.95 12.64
N ASN A 154 -11.55 3.89 11.79
CA ASN A 154 -11.38 3.76 10.34
C ASN A 154 -9.89 3.69 9.96
N ARG A 155 -9.05 4.56 10.52
CA ARG A 155 -7.59 4.55 10.27
C ARG A 155 -6.91 3.28 10.77
N VAL A 156 -7.36 2.74 11.91
CA VAL A 156 -6.87 1.46 12.44
C VAL A 156 -7.27 0.32 11.51
N ALA A 157 -8.51 0.30 11.02
CA ALA A 157 -8.98 -0.71 10.08
C ALA A 157 -8.18 -0.69 8.77
N GLU A 158 -7.97 0.49 8.17
CA GLU A 158 -7.17 0.67 6.96
C GLU A 158 -5.72 0.20 7.15
N ARG A 159 -5.06 0.62 8.23
CA ARG A 159 -3.69 0.21 8.54
C ARG A 159 -3.59 -1.30 8.79
N THR A 160 -4.58 -1.89 9.45
CA THR A 160 -4.60 -3.32 9.72
C THR A 160 -4.74 -4.14 8.43
N ALA A 161 -5.60 -3.69 7.51
CA ALA A 161 -5.74 -4.30 6.19
C ALA A 161 -4.43 -4.22 5.38
N ALA A 162 -3.79 -3.05 5.34
CA ALA A 162 -2.52 -2.85 4.66
C ALA A 162 -1.39 -3.71 5.25
N LEU A 163 -1.31 -3.81 6.59
CA LEU A 163 -0.35 -4.66 7.28
C LEU A 163 -0.57 -6.14 6.97
N LYS A 164 -1.82 -6.61 6.95
CA LYS A 164 -2.14 -7.99 6.60
C LYS A 164 -1.70 -8.33 5.18
N GLN A 165 -1.94 -7.44 4.22
CA GLN A 165 -1.49 -7.61 2.83
C GLN A 165 0.04 -7.64 2.73
N SER A 166 0.75 -6.75 3.44
CA SER A 166 2.21 -6.74 3.45
C SER A 166 2.78 -8.01 4.05
N LEU A 167 2.19 -8.52 5.13
CA LEU A 167 2.61 -9.75 5.79
C LEU A 167 2.40 -10.98 4.89
N GLU A 168 1.30 -11.01 4.14
CA GLU A 168 1.02 -12.09 3.19
C GLU A 168 2.04 -12.13 2.07
N LYS A 169 2.36 -10.96 1.47
CA LYS A 169 3.42 -10.83 0.46
C LYS A 169 4.80 -11.22 1.02
N GLU A 170 5.12 -10.84 2.24
CA GLU A 170 6.37 -11.23 2.89
C GLU A 170 6.46 -12.75 3.09
N LYS A 171 5.36 -13.39 3.50
CA LYS A 171 5.29 -14.85 3.65
C LYS A 171 5.48 -15.57 2.33
N GLU A 172 4.86 -15.10 1.25
CA GLU A 172 5.05 -15.65 -0.10
C GLU A 172 6.51 -15.58 -0.53
N LEU A 173 7.14 -14.40 -0.37
CA LEU A 173 8.56 -14.20 -0.68
C LEU A 173 9.46 -15.12 0.16
N ASN A 174 9.16 -15.26 1.45
CA ASN A 174 9.96 -16.10 2.34
C ASN A 174 9.81 -17.60 2.01
N GLN A 175 8.62 -18.03 1.60
CA GLN A 175 8.40 -19.39 1.10
C GLN A 175 9.16 -19.64 -0.20
N LEU A 176 9.13 -18.70 -1.15
CA LEU A 176 9.92 -18.79 -2.40
C LEU A 176 11.41 -18.88 -2.09
N LYS A 177 11.92 -18.02 -1.19
CA LYS A 177 13.32 -18.06 -0.74
C LYS A 177 13.71 -19.39 -0.09
N SER A 178 12.84 -19.93 0.76
CA SER A 178 13.07 -21.21 1.42
C SER A 178 13.09 -22.38 0.41
N ARG A 179 12.15 -22.39 -0.53
CA ARG A 179 12.13 -23.36 -1.64
C ARG A 179 13.38 -23.26 -2.50
N PHE A 180 13.84 -22.04 -2.80
CA PHE A 180 15.09 -21.81 -3.53
C PHE A 180 16.30 -22.44 -2.82
N ILE A 181 16.49 -22.17 -1.53
CA ILE A 181 17.62 -22.71 -0.77
C ILE A 181 17.58 -24.24 -0.73
N ALA A 182 16.40 -24.82 -0.54
CA ALA A 182 16.22 -26.27 -0.52
C ALA A 182 16.55 -26.90 -1.89
N MET A 183 16.04 -26.31 -2.97
CA MET A 183 16.31 -26.75 -4.35
C MET A 183 17.80 -26.66 -4.68
N ALA A 184 18.43 -25.50 -4.45
CA ALA A 184 19.86 -25.29 -4.72
C ALA A 184 20.72 -26.28 -3.93
N SER A 185 20.38 -26.52 -2.66
CA SER A 185 21.08 -27.52 -1.83
C SER A 185 21.00 -28.93 -2.42
N HIS A 186 19.85 -29.32 -2.96
CA HIS A 186 19.67 -30.63 -3.59
C HIS A 186 20.42 -30.74 -4.93
N GLU A 187 20.31 -29.71 -5.77
CA GLU A 187 20.99 -29.62 -7.08
C GLU A 187 22.51 -29.57 -6.94
N PHE A 188 23.06 -29.03 -5.83
CA PHE A 188 24.49 -29.11 -5.53
C PHE A 188 24.91 -30.45 -4.91
N ARG A 189 24.06 -31.06 -4.06
CA ARG A 189 24.41 -32.31 -3.35
C ARG A 189 24.60 -33.48 -4.31
N THR A 190 23.74 -33.61 -5.32
CA THR A 190 23.79 -34.70 -6.30
C THR A 190 25.13 -34.76 -7.06
N PRO A 191 25.58 -33.69 -7.74
CA PRO A 191 26.85 -33.71 -8.45
C PRO A 191 28.06 -33.85 -7.51
N LEU A 192 28.02 -33.26 -6.31
CA LEU A 192 29.07 -33.47 -5.30
C LEU A 192 29.18 -34.94 -4.86
N ALA A 193 28.06 -35.65 -4.72
CA ALA A 193 28.05 -37.08 -4.40
C ALA A 193 28.67 -37.91 -5.55
N ILE A 194 28.39 -37.56 -6.81
CA ILE A 194 28.98 -38.21 -7.98
C ILE A 194 30.50 -38.01 -8.03
N ILE A 195 30.97 -36.78 -7.79
CA ILE A 195 32.41 -36.45 -7.71
C ILE A 195 33.06 -37.25 -6.58
N SER A 196 32.47 -37.24 -5.38
CA SER A 196 33.01 -37.96 -4.22
C SER A 196 33.05 -39.46 -4.46
N SER A 197 32.02 -40.04 -5.10
CA SER A 197 31.97 -41.46 -5.43
C SER A 197 33.05 -41.83 -6.44
N SER A 198 33.13 -41.12 -7.58
CA SER A 198 34.14 -41.37 -8.62
C SER A 198 35.56 -41.18 -8.10
N SER A 199 35.79 -40.13 -7.30
CA SER A 199 37.08 -39.88 -6.64
C SER A 199 37.43 -40.99 -5.64
N GLY A 200 36.47 -41.44 -4.82
CA GLY A 200 36.67 -42.54 -3.89
C GLY A 200 36.95 -43.88 -4.56
N ILE A 201 36.30 -44.16 -5.71
CA ILE A 201 36.55 -45.35 -6.53
C ILE A 201 37.97 -45.32 -7.10
N LEU A 202 38.39 -44.19 -7.68
CA LEU A 202 39.75 -44.00 -8.17
C LEU A 202 40.77 -44.15 -7.03
N GLN A 203 40.52 -43.57 -5.85
CA GLN A 203 41.45 -43.66 -4.73
C GLN A 203 41.59 -45.08 -4.16
N LYS A 204 40.48 -45.80 -3.95
CA LYS A 204 40.48 -47.12 -3.29
C LYS A 204 40.71 -48.29 -4.24
N PHE A 205 40.26 -48.18 -5.49
CA PHE A 205 40.22 -49.29 -6.43
C PHE A 205 41.01 -49.05 -7.74
N SER A 206 41.81 -47.98 -7.84
CA SER A 206 42.61 -47.69 -9.06
C SER A 206 43.44 -48.88 -9.55
N HIS A 207 44.06 -49.65 -8.65
CA HIS A 207 44.85 -50.83 -9.01
C HIS A 207 44.03 -51.98 -9.65
N ARG A 208 42.70 -51.98 -9.50
CA ARG A 208 41.78 -52.99 -10.05
C ARG A 208 41.03 -52.52 -11.30
N LEU A 209 41.15 -51.23 -11.65
CA LEU A 209 40.45 -50.63 -12.78
C LEU A 209 41.36 -50.63 -14.02
N THR A 210 40.76 -50.88 -15.18
CA THR A 210 41.42 -50.66 -16.47
C THR A 210 41.62 -49.15 -16.71
N GLU A 211 42.57 -48.78 -17.58
CA GLU A 211 42.81 -47.38 -17.91
C GLU A 211 41.56 -46.69 -18.51
N ASP A 212 40.78 -47.40 -19.33
CA ASP A 212 39.52 -46.87 -19.87
C ASP A 212 38.51 -46.52 -18.77
N ARG A 213 38.39 -47.37 -17.74
CA ARG A 213 37.50 -47.11 -16.59
C ARG A 213 38.01 -45.95 -15.72
N LYS A 214 39.33 -45.80 -15.59
CA LYS A 214 39.90 -44.64 -14.89
C LYS A 214 39.58 -43.35 -15.63
N GLN A 215 39.74 -43.35 -16.96
CA GLN A 215 39.39 -42.22 -17.81
C GLN A 215 37.89 -41.90 -17.77
N GLU A 216 37.03 -42.92 -17.72
CA GLU A 216 35.58 -42.74 -17.55
C GLU A 216 35.27 -41.95 -16.27
N HIS A 217 35.81 -42.37 -15.12
CA HIS A 217 35.61 -41.66 -13.85
C HIS A 217 36.18 -40.23 -13.86
N LEU A 218 37.37 -40.01 -14.44
CA LEU A 218 37.94 -38.67 -14.58
C LEU A 218 37.06 -37.77 -15.45
N LYS A 219 36.55 -38.28 -16.56
CA LYS A 219 35.61 -37.57 -17.43
C LYS A 219 34.30 -37.27 -16.71
N THR A 220 33.77 -38.21 -15.92
CA THR A 220 32.59 -37.97 -15.06
C THR A 220 32.83 -36.81 -14.09
N ILE A 221 33.97 -36.79 -13.38
CA ILE A 221 34.33 -35.71 -12.46
C ILE A 221 34.39 -34.36 -13.20
N GLN A 222 35.11 -34.30 -14.32
CA GLN A 222 35.25 -33.06 -15.10
C GLN A 222 33.91 -32.53 -15.60
N ASN A 223 33.07 -33.40 -16.18
CA ASN A 223 31.75 -33.02 -16.65
C ASN A 223 30.84 -32.54 -15.51
N THR A 224 30.96 -33.18 -14.35
CA THR A 224 30.16 -32.82 -13.16
C THR A 224 30.61 -31.48 -12.56
N ILE A 225 31.91 -31.15 -12.59
CA ILE A 225 32.43 -29.84 -12.18
C ILE A 225 31.93 -28.74 -13.13
N LYS A 226 31.98 -28.97 -14.45
CA LYS A 226 31.42 -28.04 -15.45
C LYS A 226 29.94 -27.77 -15.17
N HIS A 227 29.19 -28.83 -14.85
CA HIS A 227 27.77 -28.71 -14.53
C HIS A 227 27.50 -27.88 -13.25
N ILE A 228 28.25 -28.12 -12.16
CA ILE A 228 28.11 -27.31 -10.92
C ILE A 228 28.43 -25.84 -11.19
N THR A 229 29.47 -25.57 -12.00
CA THR A 229 29.86 -24.21 -12.35
C THR A 229 28.74 -23.50 -13.10
N GLN A 230 28.11 -24.18 -14.07
CA GLN A 230 26.95 -23.64 -14.78
C GLN A 230 25.78 -23.32 -13.84
N ILE A 231 25.47 -24.20 -12.88
CA ILE A 231 24.40 -23.95 -11.89
C ILE A 231 24.72 -22.70 -11.06
N LEU A 232 25.97 -22.52 -10.64
CA LEU A 232 26.41 -21.33 -9.90
C LEU A 232 26.23 -20.06 -10.74
N ASP A 233 26.62 -20.10 -12.00
CA ASP A 233 26.47 -18.98 -12.93
C ASP A 233 25.01 -18.63 -13.15
N ASP A 234 24.13 -19.62 -13.33
CA ASP A 234 22.68 -19.42 -13.46
C ASP A 234 22.08 -18.76 -12.20
N VAL A 235 22.53 -19.17 -11.01
CA VAL A 235 22.10 -18.59 -9.72
C VAL A 235 22.63 -17.17 -9.52
N LEU A 236 23.86 -16.89 -9.90
CA LEU A 236 24.42 -15.53 -9.83
C LEU A 236 23.72 -14.61 -10.83
N MET A 237 23.39 -15.13 -12.00
CA MET A 237 22.67 -14.39 -13.02
C MET A 237 21.29 -13.95 -12.51
N ILE A 238 20.53 -14.84 -11.86
CA ILE A 238 19.20 -14.46 -11.40
C ILE A 238 19.23 -13.36 -10.34
N ASN A 239 20.20 -13.42 -9.42
CA ASN A 239 20.43 -12.37 -8.42
C ASN A 239 20.83 -11.04 -9.07
N ARG A 240 21.66 -11.06 -10.13
CA ARG A 240 22.06 -9.83 -10.83
C ARG A 240 20.90 -9.20 -11.60
N VAL A 241 20.00 -10.01 -12.18
CA VAL A 241 18.81 -9.50 -12.86
C VAL A 241 17.81 -8.92 -11.86
N GLU A 242 17.58 -9.55 -10.71
CA GLU A 242 16.61 -9.04 -9.71
C GLU A 242 17.00 -7.68 -9.10
N VAL A 243 18.26 -7.28 -9.22
CA VAL A 243 18.77 -5.99 -8.74
C VAL A 243 18.96 -5.00 -9.92
N ASP A 244 18.47 -5.30 -11.12
CA ASP A 244 18.65 -4.51 -12.35
C ASP A 244 20.11 -4.17 -12.67
N LYS A 245 21.06 -5.06 -12.31
CA LYS A 245 22.51 -4.82 -12.44
C LYS A 245 23.14 -5.41 -13.71
N ILE A 246 22.35 -6.01 -14.60
CA ILE A 246 22.89 -6.54 -15.86
C ILE A 246 22.87 -5.44 -16.92
N GLU A 247 24.04 -4.91 -17.24
CA GLU A 247 24.24 -4.01 -18.37
C GLU A 247 24.45 -4.82 -19.66
N LEU A 248 23.87 -4.35 -20.77
CA LEU A 248 23.98 -4.98 -22.09
C LEU A 248 25.31 -4.57 -22.73
N HIS A 249 26.20 -5.53 -23.01
CA HIS A 249 27.49 -5.26 -23.64
C HIS A 249 27.48 -5.72 -25.09
N LEU A 250 27.19 -4.79 -26.01
CA LEU A 250 27.10 -5.07 -27.44
C LEU A 250 28.47 -5.07 -28.12
N GLU A 251 28.81 -6.19 -28.76
CA GLU A 251 30.05 -6.39 -29.53
C GLU A 251 29.71 -6.87 -30.95
N ALA A 252 30.61 -6.62 -31.90
CA ALA A 252 30.44 -7.10 -33.28
C ALA A 252 30.68 -8.62 -33.33
N LEU A 253 29.67 -9.39 -33.74
CA LEU A 253 29.71 -10.85 -33.73
C LEU A 253 29.15 -11.39 -35.05
N ASP A 254 29.86 -12.36 -35.64
CA ASP A 254 29.30 -13.19 -36.71
C ASP A 254 28.37 -14.25 -36.10
N ILE A 255 27.07 -14.06 -36.24
CA ILE A 255 26.09 -14.94 -35.60
C ILE A 255 26.06 -16.32 -36.23
N ILE A 256 26.32 -16.44 -37.53
CA ILE A 256 26.29 -17.74 -38.21
C ILE A 256 27.42 -18.61 -37.66
N ASP A 257 28.64 -18.06 -37.67
CA ASP A 257 29.83 -18.73 -37.15
C ASP A 257 29.67 -19.06 -35.65
N PHE A 258 29.17 -18.11 -34.87
CA PHE A 258 28.91 -18.32 -33.45
C PHE A 258 27.92 -19.46 -33.18
N CYS A 259 26.80 -19.49 -33.92
CA CYS A 259 25.78 -20.54 -33.79
C CYS A 259 26.32 -21.91 -34.20
N GLN A 260 27.10 -21.99 -35.28
CA GLN A 260 27.73 -23.25 -35.74
C GLN A 260 28.73 -23.80 -34.71
N HIS A 261 29.56 -22.95 -34.13
CA HIS A 261 30.50 -23.37 -33.10
C HIS A 261 29.77 -23.84 -31.83
N LEU A 262 28.73 -23.10 -31.42
CA LEU A 262 27.96 -23.43 -30.22
C LEU A 262 27.17 -24.74 -30.38
N THR A 263 26.57 -25.00 -31.53
CA THR A 263 25.89 -26.28 -31.79
C THR A 263 26.86 -27.45 -31.75
N ALA A 264 28.03 -27.32 -32.39
CA ALA A 264 29.05 -28.36 -32.35
C ALA A 264 29.58 -28.64 -30.93
N GLU A 265 29.76 -27.59 -30.11
CA GLU A 265 30.17 -27.71 -28.70
C GLU A 265 29.13 -28.48 -27.86
N ILE A 266 27.85 -28.17 -28.05
CA ILE A 266 26.75 -28.84 -27.34
C ILE A 266 26.62 -30.28 -27.83
N GLU A 267 26.62 -30.54 -29.13
CA GLU A 267 26.54 -31.89 -29.70
C GLU A 267 27.68 -32.79 -29.19
N ALA A 268 28.92 -32.27 -29.08
CA ALA A 268 30.04 -33.01 -28.51
C ALA A 268 29.88 -33.36 -27.01
N SER A 269 29.04 -32.63 -26.29
CA SER A 269 28.73 -32.89 -24.88
C SER A 269 27.61 -33.92 -24.70
N TYR A 270 26.78 -34.15 -25.73
CA TYR A 270 25.64 -35.07 -25.72
C TYR A 270 25.78 -36.15 -26.79
N ASN A 271 26.38 -37.30 -26.44
CA ASN A 271 26.71 -38.38 -27.37
C ASN A 271 25.51 -39.02 -28.13
N GLN A 272 24.26 -38.74 -27.75
CA GLN A 272 23.06 -39.41 -28.27
C GLN A 272 22.17 -38.51 -29.13
N HIS A 273 22.43 -37.21 -29.18
CA HIS A 273 21.57 -36.23 -29.86
C HIS A 273 22.35 -35.49 -30.94
N LYS A 274 21.70 -35.23 -32.07
CA LYS A 274 22.21 -34.42 -33.17
C LYS A 274 21.43 -33.12 -33.27
N ILE A 275 22.14 -32.04 -33.60
CA ILE A 275 21.54 -30.73 -33.83
C ILE A 275 21.60 -30.44 -35.32
N ASP A 276 20.44 -30.40 -35.98
CA ASP A 276 20.30 -30.02 -37.38
C ASP A 276 20.22 -28.49 -37.47
N PHE A 277 21.37 -27.86 -37.72
CA PHE A 277 21.49 -26.40 -37.83
C PHE A 277 21.27 -25.94 -39.27
N SER A 278 20.29 -25.05 -39.46
CA SER A 278 19.95 -24.45 -40.75
C SER A 278 19.94 -22.93 -40.68
N VAL A 279 20.26 -22.29 -41.80
CA VAL A 279 20.33 -20.83 -41.92
C VAL A 279 19.47 -20.42 -43.11
N ASP A 280 18.54 -19.51 -42.86
CA ASP A 280 17.66 -18.90 -43.87
C ASP A 280 17.90 -17.38 -43.82
N LEU A 281 18.36 -16.78 -44.91
CA LEU A 281 18.71 -15.36 -44.96
C LEU A 281 17.97 -14.70 -46.12
N GLU A 282 17.52 -13.47 -45.92
CA GLU A 282 17.05 -12.62 -47.02
C GLU A 282 18.15 -12.51 -48.11
N ALA A 283 17.72 -12.58 -49.37
CA ALA A 283 18.54 -12.86 -50.55
C ALA A 283 19.72 -11.90 -50.86
N GLU A 284 19.97 -10.88 -50.04
CA GLU A 284 21.04 -9.89 -50.23
C GLU A 284 22.38 -10.27 -49.53
N ILE A 285 22.42 -11.35 -48.75
CA ILE A 285 23.64 -11.78 -48.04
C ILE A 285 24.39 -12.83 -48.88
N ILE A 286 25.27 -12.36 -49.77
CA ILE A 286 26.07 -13.18 -50.71
C ILE A 286 27.23 -13.92 -50.02
N SER A 287 27.48 -13.64 -48.74
CA SER A 287 28.58 -14.21 -47.94
C SER A 287 27.96 -14.95 -46.76
N ASN A 288 28.32 -16.21 -46.49
CA ASN A 288 27.84 -17.01 -45.33
C ASN A 288 28.25 -16.44 -43.95
N SER A 289 28.22 -15.11 -43.76
CA SER A 289 28.64 -14.38 -42.57
C SER A 289 27.63 -13.27 -42.30
N LEU A 290 27.16 -13.17 -41.06
CA LEU A 290 26.21 -12.14 -40.62
C LEU A 290 26.77 -11.44 -39.38
N ILE A 291 27.48 -10.33 -39.61
CA ILE A 291 28.13 -9.55 -38.55
C ILE A 291 27.19 -8.48 -38.02
N ILE A 292 26.76 -8.63 -36.76
CA ILE A 292 25.80 -7.73 -36.11
C ILE A 292 26.17 -7.50 -34.64
N GLN A 293 25.64 -6.42 -34.04
CA GLN A 293 25.95 -6.06 -32.66
C GLN A 293 25.10 -6.87 -31.67
N PHE A 294 25.73 -7.73 -30.87
CA PHE A 294 25.09 -8.57 -29.85
C PHE A 294 25.93 -8.70 -28.60
N ASP A 295 25.30 -9.03 -27.48
CA ASP A 295 26.00 -9.50 -26.29
C ASP A 295 26.28 -11.00 -26.43
N GLN A 296 27.53 -11.36 -26.73
CA GLN A 296 27.94 -12.74 -26.97
C GLN A 296 27.64 -13.66 -25.77
N LYS A 297 27.75 -13.15 -24.53
CA LYS A 297 27.53 -13.94 -23.32
C LYS A 297 26.05 -14.23 -23.11
N LEU A 298 25.21 -13.21 -23.23
CA LEU A 298 23.76 -13.38 -23.11
C LEU A 298 23.19 -14.23 -24.25
N LEU A 299 23.71 -14.06 -25.47
CA LEU A 299 23.30 -14.89 -26.62
C LEU A 299 23.70 -16.36 -26.43
N ARG A 300 24.92 -16.62 -25.95
CA ARG A 300 25.35 -17.98 -25.56
C ARG A 300 24.39 -18.58 -24.54
N GLN A 301 24.00 -17.81 -23.54
CA GLN A 301 23.07 -18.27 -22.49
C GLN A 301 21.69 -18.59 -23.07
N ILE A 302 21.15 -17.76 -23.97
CA ILE A 302 19.86 -18.01 -24.64
C ILE A 302 19.92 -19.35 -25.38
N ILE A 303 20.86 -19.49 -26.32
CA ILE A 303 20.91 -20.63 -27.23
C ILE A 303 21.24 -21.92 -26.46
N THR A 304 22.18 -21.87 -25.51
CA THR A 304 22.54 -23.03 -24.68
C THR A 304 21.35 -23.54 -23.89
N ASN A 305 20.57 -22.65 -23.24
CA ASN A 305 19.40 -23.06 -22.48
C ASN A 305 18.31 -23.68 -23.37
N LEU A 306 18.08 -23.13 -24.57
CA LEU A 306 17.07 -23.66 -25.48
C LEU A 306 17.47 -25.03 -26.04
N LEU A 307 18.70 -25.17 -26.52
CA LEU A 307 19.20 -26.43 -27.09
C LEU A 307 19.31 -27.53 -26.03
N THR A 308 19.84 -27.22 -24.84
CA THR A 308 19.93 -28.22 -23.77
C THR A 308 18.56 -28.64 -23.25
N ASN A 309 17.57 -27.74 -23.20
CA ASN A 309 16.19 -28.12 -22.90
C ASN A 309 15.61 -29.04 -23.99
N ALA A 310 15.79 -28.70 -25.26
CA ALA A 310 15.31 -29.51 -26.38
C ALA A 310 15.88 -30.94 -26.37
N ILE A 311 17.18 -31.09 -26.09
CA ILE A 311 17.85 -32.38 -25.92
C ILE A 311 17.29 -33.13 -24.71
N LYS A 312 17.28 -32.47 -23.55
CA LYS A 312 16.93 -33.05 -22.26
C LYS A 312 15.49 -33.57 -22.19
N TYR A 313 14.56 -32.87 -22.84
CA TYR A 313 13.13 -33.24 -22.82
C TYR A 313 12.73 -34.10 -24.02
N SER A 314 13.70 -34.55 -24.83
CA SER A 314 13.54 -35.47 -25.96
C SER A 314 14.34 -36.77 -25.77
N PRO A 315 14.06 -37.59 -24.73
CA PRO A 315 14.85 -38.80 -24.46
C PRO A 315 14.70 -39.89 -25.54
N GLU A 316 13.54 -39.96 -26.20
CA GLU A 316 13.25 -40.95 -27.25
C GLU A 316 13.58 -40.46 -28.67
N HIS A 317 13.90 -39.16 -28.82
CA HIS A 317 14.11 -38.52 -30.11
C HIS A 317 15.46 -37.81 -30.14
N ASN A 318 16.30 -38.22 -31.09
CA ASN A 318 17.70 -37.83 -31.10
C ASN A 318 17.99 -36.62 -32.00
N LEU A 319 16.97 -35.99 -32.58
CA LEU A 319 17.14 -34.89 -33.53
C LEU A 319 16.47 -33.62 -32.99
N VAL A 320 17.27 -32.58 -32.80
CA VAL A 320 16.80 -31.22 -32.49
C VAL A 320 17.08 -30.35 -33.71
N LYS A 321 16.07 -29.61 -34.18
CA LYS A 321 16.28 -28.65 -35.28
C LYS A 321 16.53 -27.28 -34.70
N PHE A 322 17.58 -26.63 -35.19
CA PHE A 322 17.89 -25.25 -34.85
C PHE A 322 17.99 -24.45 -36.14
N SER A 323 17.17 -23.41 -36.28
CA SER A 323 17.24 -22.53 -37.45
C SER A 323 17.50 -21.09 -37.05
N LEU A 324 18.33 -20.44 -37.84
CA LEU A 324 18.60 -19.00 -37.79
C LEU A 324 17.94 -18.36 -39.01
N ASN A 325 16.98 -17.45 -38.78
CA ASN A 325 16.36 -16.64 -39.83
C ASN A 325 16.62 -15.15 -39.60
N GLN A 326 16.74 -14.36 -40.67
CA GLN A 326 16.91 -12.92 -40.62
C GLN A 326 15.80 -12.24 -41.44
N GLU A 327 14.92 -11.49 -40.78
CA GLU A 327 13.82 -10.75 -41.40
C GLU A 327 13.68 -9.36 -40.77
N ASN A 328 13.44 -8.31 -41.56
CA ASN A 328 13.07 -6.97 -41.05
C ASN A 328 13.98 -6.39 -39.93
N ASN A 329 15.31 -6.48 -40.06
CA ASN A 329 16.28 -6.09 -39.01
C ASN A 329 16.11 -6.84 -37.66
N GLN A 330 15.57 -8.05 -37.70
CA GLN A 330 15.49 -8.95 -36.57
C GLN A 330 16.16 -10.27 -36.91
N VAL A 331 16.74 -10.89 -35.90
CA VAL A 331 17.24 -12.26 -35.97
C VAL A 331 16.27 -13.15 -35.21
N ILE A 332 15.84 -14.23 -35.85
CA ILE A 332 14.89 -15.19 -35.34
C ILE A 332 15.61 -16.52 -35.14
N PHE A 333 15.77 -16.92 -33.89
CA PHE A 333 16.28 -18.22 -33.49
C PHE A 333 15.10 -19.15 -33.22
N LYS A 334 15.06 -20.29 -33.89
CA LYS A 334 13.98 -21.26 -33.70
C LYS A 334 14.56 -22.63 -33.35
N VAL A 335 14.16 -23.16 -32.19
CA VAL A 335 14.55 -24.49 -31.71
C VAL A 335 13.31 -25.37 -31.69
N ILE A 336 13.37 -26.51 -32.37
CA ILE A 336 12.27 -27.47 -32.48
C ILE A 336 12.75 -28.82 -31.96
N ASP A 337 11.99 -29.36 -31.01
CA ASP A 337 12.17 -30.70 -30.47
C ASP A 337 10.93 -31.57 -30.73
N SER A 338 11.11 -32.89 -30.61
CA SER A 338 10.04 -33.89 -30.68
C SER A 338 9.86 -34.59 -29.32
N GLY A 339 10.05 -33.82 -28.25
CA GLY A 339 10.05 -34.34 -26.89
C GLY A 339 8.66 -34.52 -26.29
N ILE A 340 8.63 -34.60 -24.96
CA ILE A 340 7.41 -34.86 -24.16
C ILE A 340 6.33 -33.77 -24.30
N GLY A 341 6.68 -32.59 -24.82
CA GLY A 341 5.79 -31.43 -24.90
C GLY A 341 5.45 -30.83 -23.53
N ILE A 342 4.72 -29.71 -23.55
CA ILE A 342 4.38 -28.93 -22.35
C ILE A 342 2.86 -28.96 -22.11
N PRO A 343 2.39 -29.31 -20.90
CA PRO A 343 0.98 -29.23 -20.53
C PRO A 343 0.43 -27.79 -20.58
N GLU A 344 -0.83 -27.62 -21.01
CA GLU A 344 -1.47 -26.30 -21.11
C GLU A 344 -1.49 -25.53 -19.77
N VAL A 345 -1.69 -26.24 -18.66
CA VAL A 345 -1.72 -25.65 -17.31
C VAL A 345 -0.40 -25.01 -16.91
N ASP A 346 0.72 -25.49 -17.47
CA ASP A 346 2.06 -25.04 -17.14
C ASP A 346 2.54 -23.89 -18.02
N LYS A 347 1.89 -23.66 -19.18
CA LYS A 347 2.33 -22.65 -20.17
C LYS A 347 2.37 -21.23 -19.61
N ALA A 348 1.42 -20.86 -18.76
CA ALA A 348 1.36 -19.53 -18.14
C ALA A 348 2.57 -19.24 -17.23
N ASN A 349 3.19 -20.28 -16.66
CA ASN A 349 4.22 -20.15 -15.65
C ASN A 349 5.63 -20.53 -16.15
N LEU A 350 5.81 -20.83 -17.45
CA LEU A 350 7.09 -21.30 -18.00
C LEU A 350 8.28 -20.36 -17.78
N PHE A 351 8.02 -19.06 -17.74
CA PHE A 351 9.04 -18.04 -17.54
C PHE A 351 9.22 -17.63 -16.07
N THR A 352 8.42 -18.22 -15.16
CA THR A 352 8.56 -17.95 -13.72
C THR A 352 9.75 -18.71 -13.16
N SER A 353 10.55 -18.04 -12.34
CA SER A 353 11.75 -18.62 -11.72
C SER A 353 11.38 -19.88 -10.92
N PHE A 354 12.18 -20.94 -11.03
CA PHE A 354 12.03 -22.22 -10.32
C PHE A 354 10.80 -23.04 -10.72
N HIS A 355 10.03 -22.61 -11.72
CA HIS A 355 8.91 -23.39 -12.21
C HIS A 355 9.40 -24.53 -13.10
N ARG A 356 8.78 -25.70 -12.93
CA ARG A 356 9.03 -26.91 -13.71
C ARG A 356 7.69 -27.50 -14.10
N ALA A 357 7.52 -27.84 -15.37
CA ALA A 357 6.28 -28.43 -15.86
C ALA A 357 5.99 -29.76 -15.14
N SER A 358 4.72 -30.04 -14.89
CA SER A 358 4.25 -31.17 -14.09
C SER A 358 4.65 -32.55 -14.64
N ASN A 359 4.90 -32.65 -15.96
CA ASN A 359 5.23 -33.88 -16.66
C ASN A 359 6.74 -34.21 -16.72
N VAL A 360 7.63 -33.37 -16.16
CA VAL A 360 9.09 -33.59 -16.26
C VAL A 360 9.63 -34.69 -15.34
N GLY A 361 8.82 -35.18 -14.39
CA GLY A 361 9.20 -36.25 -13.45
C GLY A 361 10.58 -36.07 -12.82
N ASN A 362 11.46 -37.06 -12.98
CA ASN A 362 12.81 -37.11 -12.40
C ASN A 362 13.90 -36.47 -13.27
N ILE A 363 13.56 -35.83 -14.39
CA ILE A 363 14.57 -35.23 -15.27
C ILE A 363 15.25 -34.06 -14.52
N ALA A 364 16.55 -34.14 -14.21
CA ALA A 364 17.24 -33.17 -13.35
C ALA A 364 17.20 -31.73 -13.88
N GLY A 365 16.95 -30.71 -13.06
CA GLY A 365 16.98 -29.31 -13.51
C GLY A 365 16.43 -28.29 -12.52
N THR A 366 16.93 -27.06 -12.64
CA THR A 366 16.71 -25.95 -11.70
C THR A 366 15.42 -25.15 -11.93
N GLY A 367 14.77 -25.29 -13.08
CA GLY A 367 13.63 -24.43 -13.45
C GLY A 367 14.03 -22.96 -13.69
N LEU A 368 15.31 -22.66 -13.82
CA LEU A 368 15.81 -21.30 -14.06
C LEU A 368 16.00 -20.99 -15.54
N GLY A 369 16.27 -22.00 -16.39
CA GLY A 369 16.72 -21.78 -17.76
C GLY A 369 15.80 -20.88 -18.59
N LEU A 370 14.50 -21.16 -18.67
CA LEU A 370 13.56 -20.32 -19.45
C LEU A 370 13.36 -18.92 -18.85
N SER A 371 13.40 -18.78 -17.52
CA SER A 371 13.34 -17.46 -16.88
C SER A 371 14.57 -16.61 -17.21
N ILE A 372 15.76 -17.24 -17.30
CA ILE A 372 17.00 -16.61 -17.74
C ILE A 372 16.90 -16.21 -19.22
N VAL A 373 16.44 -17.12 -20.09
CA VAL A 373 16.24 -16.83 -21.51
C VAL A 373 15.32 -15.63 -21.69
N LYS A 374 14.16 -15.62 -21.02
CA LYS A 374 13.21 -14.50 -21.08
C LYS A 374 13.86 -13.18 -20.69
N LYS A 375 14.61 -13.15 -19.59
CA LYS A 375 15.35 -11.97 -19.12
C LYS A 375 16.40 -11.50 -20.13
N CYS A 376 17.19 -12.42 -20.71
CA CYS A 376 18.16 -12.07 -21.75
C CYS A 376 17.50 -11.46 -22.99
N VAL A 377 16.38 -12.05 -23.42
CA VAL A 377 15.61 -11.58 -24.58
C VAL A 377 15.01 -10.20 -24.30
N ASP A 378 14.45 -9.98 -23.12
CA ASP A 378 13.88 -8.70 -22.70
C ASP A 378 14.95 -7.59 -22.64
N LEU A 379 16.17 -7.90 -22.17
CA LEU A 379 17.32 -6.98 -22.21
C LEU A 379 17.70 -6.57 -23.64
N HIS A 380 17.57 -7.48 -24.60
CA HIS A 380 17.76 -7.20 -26.02
C HIS A 380 16.53 -6.57 -26.68
N LYS A 381 15.45 -6.30 -25.93
CA LYS A 381 14.15 -5.81 -26.43
C LYS A 381 13.54 -6.74 -27.48
N GLY A 382 13.78 -8.04 -27.34
CA GLY A 382 13.24 -9.08 -28.20
C GLY A 382 11.93 -9.67 -27.68
N GLU A 383 11.50 -10.75 -28.34
CA GLU A 383 10.32 -11.54 -27.99
C GLU A 383 10.69 -13.02 -27.93
N ILE A 384 10.04 -13.78 -27.05
CA ILE A 384 10.13 -15.24 -27.00
C ILE A 384 8.72 -15.83 -27.04
N ARG A 385 8.52 -16.80 -27.92
CA ARG A 385 7.27 -17.52 -28.11
C ARG A 385 7.50 -19.03 -28.01
N ILE A 386 6.57 -19.73 -27.37
CA ILE A 386 6.62 -21.18 -27.19
C ILE A 386 5.33 -21.79 -27.71
N ASP A 387 5.43 -22.61 -28.75
CA ASP A 387 4.33 -23.40 -29.31
C ASP A 387 4.63 -24.87 -29.00
N SER A 388 3.83 -25.49 -28.12
CA SER A 388 4.05 -26.85 -27.65
C SER A 388 2.75 -27.65 -27.61
N GLN A 389 2.84 -28.93 -27.96
CA GLN A 389 1.75 -29.90 -27.84
C GLN A 389 2.24 -31.13 -27.08
N LEU A 390 1.47 -31.54 -26.08
CA LEU A 390 1.79 -32.71 -25.25
C LEU A 390 2.02 -33.96 -26.11
N GLY A 391 3.16 -34.62 -25.92
CA GLY A 391 3.58 -35.82 -26.65
C GLY A 391 3.99 -35.61 -28.11
N LYS A 392 4.01 -34.37 -28.64
CA LYS A 392 4.47 -34.07 -30.00
C LYS A 392 5.74 -33.23 -30.07
N GLY A 393 6.13 -32.60 -28.96
CA GLY A 393 7.31 -31.76 -28.85
C GLY A 393 7.00 -30.27 -28.71
N THR A 394 8.05 -29.46 -28.76
CA THR A 394 8.00 -28.02 -28.53
C THR A 394 8.78 -27.26 -29.60
N THR A 395 8.24 -26.11 -29.98
CA THR A 395 8.92 -25.10 -30.80
C THR A 395 9.10 -23.85 -29.94
N VAL A 396 10.35 -23.43 -29.75
CA VAL A 396 10.68 -22.15 -29.11
C VAL A 396 11.24 -21.21 -30.17
N THR A 397 10.63 -20.03 -30.28
CA THR A 397 11.05 -18.97 -31.21
C THR A 397 11.50 -17.77 -30.41
N VAL A 398 12.73 -17.31 -30.62
CA VAL A 398 13.29 -16.10 -30.02
C VAL A 398 13.60 -15.11 -31.13
N THR A 399 13.00 -13.93 -31.05
CA THR A 399 13.16 -12.85 -32.01
C THR A 399 13.89 -11.70 -31.35
N ILE A 400 15.04 -11.29 -31.87
CA ILE A 400 15.83 -10.20 -31.29
C ILE A 400 16.09 -9.13 -32.36
N PRO A 401 15.74 -7.85 -32.10
CA PRO A 401 16.11 -6.76 -32.98
C PRO A 401 17.63 -6.55 -32.94
N TYR A 402 18.23 -6.27 -34.09
CA TYR A 402 19.66 -6.01 -34.18
C TYR A 402 19.95 -4.69 -34.88
N ARG A 403 21.12 -4.12 -34.58
CA ARG A 403 21.64 -2.98 -35.33
C ARG A 403 22.67 -3.50 -36.33
N ARG A 404 22.47 -3.20 -37.61
CA ARG A 404 23.52 -3.35 -38.62
C ARG A 404 24.66 -2.40 -38.23
N LEU A 405 25.90 -2.90 -38.26
CA LEU A 405 27.06 -2.01 -38.27
C LEU A 405 26.94 -1.20 -39.57
N ASN A 406 26.83 0.13 -39.46
CA ASN A 406 26.95 0.99 -40.63
C ASN A 406 28.31 0.65 -41.25
N GLN A 407 28.30 0.09 -42.46
CA GLN A 407 29.50 0.00 -43.27
C GLN A 407 29.99 1.44 -43.47
N ALA A 408 31.20 1.72 -42.98
CA ALA A 408 31.87 3.01 -43.14
C ALA A 408 32.21 3.25 -44.61
#